data_AF-K0T6P8-F1
#
_entry.id   AF-K0T6P8-F1
#
_cell.length_a   1.000
_cell.length_b   1.000
_cell.length_c   1.000
_cell.angle_alpha   90.00
_cell.angle_beta   90.00
_cell.angle_gamma   90.00
#
_symmetry.space_group_name_H-M   'P 1'
#
loop_
_entity.id
_entity.type
_entity.pdbx_description
1 polymer ?
#
loop_
_entity_poly.entity_id
_entity_poly.type
_entity_poly.pdbx_seq_one_letter_code
_entity_poly.pdbx_strand_id
1 'polypeptide(L)'
;MADDGSEKKPIMVSIKDMLLNSVKAVLAAMTARAGQVAQLESSEVQRLRSEIAQLRGRIQQLEGNHEVLRVAVVPATVFVVDLSRVDTSIVAHVASFLGESPELLNLALTCKSFGWPQPASSLNLSLVEGVACRAVCSRATDAEMSSLPAYTSGTATWMSILNRFEHLLDFDVLLANGRRLIEYKNGDPSVVCGCGTPFEMGDDPDFCRCTAVTSGY
;
A
#
# COMPACT_ATOMS: atom_id res chain seq x y z
N MET A 1 5.27 -44.72 -82.50
CA MET A 1 4.79 -44.75 -81.11
C MET A 1 5.92 -45.24 -80.23
N ALA A 2 6.58 -44.33 -79.53
CA ALA A 2 7.39 -44.62 -78.35
C ALA A 2 7.37 -43.33 -77.52
N ASP A 3 6.62 -43.39 -76.44
CA ASP A 3 6.34 -42.33 -75.47
C ASP A 3 7.57 -42.20 -74.57
N ASP A 4 8.34 -41.12 -74.74
CA ASP A 4 9.53 -40.87 -73.94
C ASP A 4 9.10 -40.20 -72.62
N GLY A 5 8.86 -41.06 -71.64
CA GLY A 5 8.50 -40.70 -70.28
C GLY A 5 9.60 -39.89 -69.61
N SER A 6 9.49 -38.56 -69.69
CA SER A 6 10.30 -37.65 -68.89
C SER A 6 9.91 -37.78 -67.40
N GLU A 7 10.66 -38.60 -66.67
CA GLU A 7 10.61 -38.67 -65.22
C GLU A 7 10.98 -37.30 -64.63
N LYS A 8 9.96 -36.54 -64.23
CA LYS A 8 10.12 -35.39 -63.34
C LYS A 8 10.62 -35.90 -61.99
N LYS A 9 11.95 -35.91 -61.81
CA LYS A 9 12.55 -36.15 -60.48
C LYS A 9 12.00 -35.11 -59.51
N PRO A 10 11.40 -35.52 -58.37
CA PRO A 10 10.95 -34.57 -57.38
C PRO A 10 12.17 -33.84 -56.82
N ILE A 11 12.10 -32.51 -56.75
CA ILE A 11 13.09 -31.67 -56.08
C ILE A 11 12.96 -31.99 -54.58
N MET A 12 13.63 -33.04 -54.14
CA MET A 12 13.73 -33.39 -52.73
C MET A 12 14.72 -32.42 -52.10
N VAL A 13 14.24 -31.22 -51.78
CA VAL A 13 14.99 -30.26 -50.97
C VAL A 13 15.40 -31.01 -49.71
N SER A 14 16.71 -31.11 -49.47
CA SER A 14 17.23 -31.85 -48.33
C SER A 14 16.63 -31.28 -47.06
N ILE A 15 16.14 -32.13 -46.16
CA ILE A 15 15.58 -31.73 -44.86
C ILE A 15 16.54 -30.78 -44.13
N LYS A 16 17.85 -30.96 -44.32
CA LYS A 16 18.91 -30.09 -43.81
C LYS A 16 18.82 -28.64 -44.32
N ASP A 17 18.51 -28.44 -45.60
CA ASP A 17 18.39 -27.11 -46.21
C ASP A 17 17.11 -26.40 -45.76
N MET A 18 16.02 -27.16 -45.59
CA MET A 18 14.77 -26.65 -45.01
C MET A 18 14.98 -26.22 -43.56
N LEU A 19 15.66 -27.03 -42.74
CA LEU A 19 16.04 -26.69 -41.38
C LEU A 19 16.95 -25.46 -41.34
N LEU A 20 17.96 -25.39 -42.22
CA LEU A 20 18.89 -24.27 -42.28
C LEU A 20 18.18 -22.95 -42.62
N ASN A 21 17.24 -22.98 -43.56
CA ASN A 21 16.45 -21.81 -43.94
C ASN A 21 15.51 -21.37 -42.83
N SER A 22 14.86 -22.31 -42.14
CA SER A 22 14.02 -22.02 -40.97
C SER A 22 14.83 -21.40 -39.83
N VAL A 23 16.01 -21.93 -39.52
CA VAL A 23 16.90 -21.35 -38.49
C VAL A 23 17.36 -19.95 -38.88
N LYS A 24 17.73 -19.72 -40.14
CA LYS A 24 18.09 -18.37 -40.64
C LYS A 24 16.93 -17.39 -40.52
N ALA A 25 15.71 -17.82 -40.86
CA ALA A 25 14.51 -16.99 -40.74
C ALA A 25 14.19 -16.64 -39.28
N VAL A 26 14.31 -17.60 -38.36
CA VAL A 26 14.13 -17.37 -36.93
C VAL A 26 15.20 -16.42 -36.39
N LEU A 27 16.45 -16.58 -36.80
CA LEU A 27 17.54 -15.68 -36.39
C LEU A 27 17.31 -14.24 -36.89
N ALA A 28 16.86 -14.08 -38.13
CA ALA A 28 16.50 -12.77 -38.69
C ALA A 28 15.32 -12.13 -37.93
N ALA A 29 14.30 -12.92 -37.57
CA ALA A 29 13.16 -12.43 -36.78
C ALA A 29 13.56 -12.05 -35.35
N MET A 30 14.45 -12.82 -34.71
CA MET A 30 14.97 -12.52 -33.37
C MET A 30 15.77 -11.22 -33.36
N THR A 31 16.65 -11.01 -34.34
CA THR A 31 17.46 -9.78 -34.45
C THR A 31 16.59 -8.55 -34.74
N ALA A 32 15.58 -8.68 -35.60
CA ALA A 32 14.61 -7.60 -35.84
C ALA A 32 13.81 -7.25 -34.57
N ARG A 33 13.34 -8.25 -33.82
CA ARG A 33 12.60 -8.04 -32.57
C ARG A 33 13.49 -7.42 -31.49
N ALA A 34 14.76 -7.83 -31.38
CA ALA A 34 15.72 -7.21 -30.47
C ALA A 34 15.92 -5.71 -30.78
N GLY A 35 15.98 -5.34 -32.07
CA GLY A 35 16.04 -3.93 -32.49
C GLY A 35 14.79 -3.14 -32.10
N GLN A 36 13.60 -3.72 -32.28
CA GLN A 36 12.33 -3.09 -31.88
C GLN A 36 12.24 -2.90 -30.36
N VAL A 37 12.67 -3.88 -29.57
CA VAL A 37 12.69 -3.78 -28.10
C VAL A 37 13.65 -2.67 -27.67
N ALA A 38 14.86 -2.62 -28.20
CA ALA A 38 15.82 -1.56 -27.88
C ALA A 38 15.30 -0.16 -28.25
N GLN A 39 14.58 -0.04 -29.38
CA GLN A 39 13.99 1.22 -29.80
C GLN A 39 12.82 1.65 -28.90
N LEU A 40 11.91 0.73 -28.56
CA LEU A 40 10.79 0.99 -27.66
C LEU A 40 11.27 1.33 -26.25
N GLU A 41 12.24 0.60 -25.73
CA GLU A 41 12.87 0.90 -24.45
C GLU A 41 13.52 2.28 -24.47
N SER A 42 14.24 2.63 -25.55
CA SER A 42 14.86 3.95 -25.67
C SER A 42 13.82 5.08 -25.73
N SER A 43 12.73 4.92 -26.50
CA SER A 43 11.68 5.94 -26.62
C SER A 43 10.88 6.12 -25.33
N GLU A 44 10.47 5.02 -24.69
CA GLU A 44 9.71 5.09 -23.43
C GLU A 44 10.58 5.59 -22.28
N VAL A 45 11.83 5.12 -22.17
CA VAL A 45 12.76 5.61 -21.13
C VAL A 45 13.04 7.10 -21.33
N GLN A 46 13.20 7.57 -22.56
CA GLN A 46 13.40 8.99 -22.83
C GLN A 46 12.16 9.82 -22.51
N ARG A 47 10.96 9.34 -22.84
CA ARG A 47 9.67 9.97 -22.50
C ARG A 47 9.45 10.04 -20.99
N LEU A 48 9.70 8.95 -20.28
CA LEU A 48 9.58 8.93 -18.82
C LEU A 48 10.63 9.82 -18.15
N ARG A 49 11.86 9.88 -18.69
CA ARG A 49 12.90 10.81 -18.19
C ARG A 49 12.52 12.27 -18.39
N SER A 50 11.92 12.63 -19.53
CA SER A 50 11.46 14.02 -19.76
C SER A 50 10.29 14.37 -18.84
N GLU A 51 9.35 13.46 -18.64
CA GLU A 51 8.22 13.63 -17.72
C GLU A 51 8.69 13.79 -16.27
N ILE A 52 9.61 12.92 -15.80
CA ILE A 52 10.21 13.04 -14.46
C ILE A 52 10.94 14.38 -14.30
N ALA A 53 11.70 14.82 -15.31
CA ALA A 53 12.39 16.10 -15.26
C ALA A 53 11.41 17.29 -15.19
N GLN A 54 10.32 17.23 -15.95
CA GLN A 54 9.27 18.25 -15.93
C GLN A 54 8.56 18.31 -14.57
N LEU A 55 8.19 17.15 -14.01
CA LEU A 55 7.54 17.07 -12.70
C LEU A 55 8.47 17.59 -11.59
N ARG A 56 9.76 17.24 -11.64
CA ARG A 56 10.77 17.79 -10.72
C ARG A 56 10.89 19.31 -10.83
N GLY A 57 10.89 19.86 -12.04
CA GLY A 57 10.89 21.31 -12.26
C GLY A 57 9.64 21.99 -11.68
N ARG A 58 8.46 21.39 -11.86
CA ARG A 58 7.20 21.90 -11.28
C ARG A 58 7.21 21.85 -9.75
N ILE A 59 7.71 20.76 -9.16
CA ILE A 59 7.88 20.63 -7.71
C ILE A 59 8.81 21.74 -7.20
N GLN A 60 9.97 21.94 -7.84
CA GLN A 60 10.94 22.95 -7.44
C GLN A 60 10.38 24.38 -7.57
N GLN A 61 9.59 24.67 -8.61
CA GLN A 61 8.91 25.98 -8.73
C GLN A 61 7.86 26.18 -7.63
N LEU A 62 7.11 25.13 -7.27
CA LEU A 62 6.15 25.20 -6.17
C LEU A 62 6.84 25.32 -4.80
N GLU A 63 8.01 24.71 -4.64
CA GLU A 63 8.85 24.83 -3.45
C GLU A 63 9.53 26.21 -3.35
N GLY A 64 9.99 26.78 -4.47
CA GLY A 64 10.56 28.14 -4.52
C GLY A 64 9.53 29.26 -4.30
N ASN A 65 8.25 29.01 -4.60
CA ASN A 65 7.16 29.91 -4.27
C ASN A 65 6.73 29.87 -2.78
N HIS A 66 7.37 29.03 -1.96
CA HIS A 66 7.33 29.10 -0.50
C HIS A 66 8.42 30.03 0.07
N GLU A 67 8.78 31.09 -0.65
CA GLU A 67 9.28 32.31 0.00
C GLU A 67 8.23 32.74 1.02
N VAL A 68 8.52 32.42 2.28
CA VAL A 68 7.85 32.84 3.51
C VAL A 68 7.04 34.11 3.26
N LEU A 69 5.72 33.97 3.17
CA LEU A 69 4.78 35.09 3.15
C LEU A 69 5.03 35.90 4.43
N ARG A 70 5.95 36.86 4.38
CA ARG A 70 6.00 37.98 5.31
C ARG A 70 4.76 38.81 4.99
N VAL A 71 3.67 38.45 5.66
CA VAL A 71 2.48 39.29 5.74
C VAL A 71 2.90 40.56 6.46
N ALA A 72 3.27 41.56 5.68
CA ALA A 72 3.36 42.95 6.05
C ALA A 72 2.14 43.64 5.44
N VAL A 73 1.26 44.40 6.10
CA VAL A 73 1.08 44.91 7.46
C VAL A 73 -0.40 45.36 7.52
N VAL A 74 -1.10 45.20 8.66
CA VAL A 74 -1.97 46.25 9.26
C VAL A 74 -1.90 46.09 10.79
N PRO A 75 -1.65 47.17 11.58
CA PRO A 75 -1.40 47.07 13.01
C PRO A 75 -2.73 46.91 13.77
N ALA A 76 -3.09 45.67 14.05
CA ALA A 76 -3.98 45.30 15.13
C ALA A 76 -3.43 44.02 15.77
N THR A 77 -2.36 44.18 16.58
CA THR A 77 -1.82 43.15 17.50
C THR A 77 -1.82 41.71 16.95
N VAL A 78 -1.42 41.50 15.69
CA VAL A 78 -1.17 40.15 15.18
C VAL A 78 0.27 39.81 15.59
N PHE A 79 0.41 39.04 16.66
CA PHE A 79 1.66 38.38 16.98
C PHE A 79 1.99 37.43 15.82
N VAL A 80 2.86 37.86 14.90
CA VAL A 80 3.43 36.96 13.90
C VAL A 80 4.39 36.04 14.64
N VAL A 81 3.90 34.86 15.01
CA VAL A 81 4.72 33.83 15.64
C VAL A 81 5.61 33.22 14.56
N ASP A 82 6.92 33.42 14.70
CA ASP A 82 7.92 32.76 13.86
C ASP A 82 7.97 31.26 14.22
N LEU A 83 7.27 30.45 13.41
CA LEU A 83 7.23 29.00 13.58
C LEU A 83 8.50 28.29 13.10
N SER A 84 9.46 29.00 12.46
CA SER A 84 10.72 28.38 12.04
C SER A 84 11.56 27.88 13.22
N ARG A 85 11.30 28.40 14.42
CA ARG A 85 11.93 28.00 15.69
C ARG A 85 11.16 26.92 16.44
N VAL A 86 9.95 26.59 16.00
CA VAL A 86 9.14 25.54 16.62
C VAL A 86 9.62 24.22 16.07
N ASP A 87 10.35 23.49 16.92
CA ASP A 87 10.79 22.14 16.59
C ASP A 87 9.57 21.25 16.30
N THR A 88 9.73 20.38 15.31
CA THR A 88 8.73 19.36 14.98
C THR A 88 8.43 18.49 16.20
N SER A 89 9.40 18.30 17.10
CA SER A 89 9.20 17.58 18.35
C SER A 89 8.10 18.19 19.24
N ILE A 90 7.99 19.52 19.30
CA ILE A 90 6.95 20.23 20.05
C ILE A 90 5.59 20.01 19.40
N VAL A 91 5.51 20.15 18.08
CA VAL A 91 4.27 19.90 17.33
C VAL A 91 3.82 18.45 17.50
N ALA A 92 4.76 17.49 17.44
CA ALA A 92 4.48 16.08 17.64
C ALA A 92 4.00 15.79 19.07
N HIS A 93 4.51 16.52 20.07
CA HIS A 93 4.05 16.40 21.45
C HIS A 93 2.64 16.97 21.62
N VAL A 94 2.35 18.15 21.08
CA VAL A 94 1.00 18.72 21.09
C VAL A 94 0.01 17.82 20.33
N ALA A 95 0.40 17.33 19.17
CA ALA A 95 -0.40 16.42 18.37
C ALA A 95 -0.64 15.08 19.07
N SER A 96 0.23 14.63 19.98
CA SER A 96 0.01 13.39 20.74
C SER A 96 -1.19 13.44 21.69
N PHE A 97 -1.69 14.63 22.01
CA PHE A 97 -2.96 14.80 22.73
C PHE A 97 -4.18 14.63 21.82
N LEU A 98 -4.00 14.72 20.49
CA LEU A 98 -5.03 14.42 19.50
C LEU A 98 -5.02 12.90 19.30
N GLY A 99 -5.72 12.20 20.20
CA GLY A 99 -5.73 10.74 20.26
C GLY A 99 -6.58 10.07 19.17
N GLU A 100 -7.37 10.87 18.44
CA GLU A 100 -8.38 10.39 17.51
C GLU A 100 -8.08 10.79 16.05
N SER A 101 -8.42 9.90 15.12
CA SER A 101 -8.17 10.04 13.69
C SER A 101 -8.82 11.27 13.05
N PRO A 102 -10.03 11.73 13.43
CA PRO A 102 -10.61 12.93 12.82
C PRO A 102 -9.85 14.20 13.24
N GLU A 103 -9.34 14.24 14.46
CA GLU A 103 -8.58 15.38 14.99
C GLU A 103 -7.22 15.50 14.32
N LEU A 104 -6.54 14.36 14.16
CA LEU A 104 -5.27 14.27 13.44
C LEU A 104 -5.42 14.57 11.94
N LEU A 105 -6.56 14.20 11.33
CA LEU A 105 -6.87 14.54 9.94
C LEU A 105 -7.06 16.06 9.79
N ASN A 106 -7.83 16.67 10.69
CA ASN A 106 -8.01 18.12 10.70
C ASN A 106 -6.67 18.84 10.88
N LEU A 107 -5.79 18.34 11.75
CA LEU A 107 -4.44 18.86 11.90
C LEU A 107 -3.65 18.77 10.59
N ALA A 108 -3.66 17.62 9.90
CA ALA A 108 -2.98 17.44 8.61
C ALA A 108 -3.43 18.46 7.56
N LEU A 109 -4.73 18.79 7.54
CA LEU A 109 -5.32 19.73 6.59
C LEU A 109 -4.98 21.21 6.90
N THR A 110 -4.64 21.54 8.14
CA THR A 110 -4.25 22.92 8.51
C THR A 110 -2.91 23.34 7.92
N CYS A 111 -1.98 22.41 7.73
CA CYS A 111 -0.65 22.73 7.22
C CYS A 111 -0.02 21.57 6.44
N LYS A 112 0.40 21.85 5.20
CA LYS A 112 1.04 20.88 4.30
C LYS A 112 2.24 20.17 4.94
N SER A 113 3.00 20.86 5.79
CA SER A 113 4.18 20.28 6.46
C SER A 113 3.83 19.13 7.43
N PHE A 114 2.62 19.10 7.98
CA PHE A 114 2.20 18.04 8.91
C PHE A 114 1.84 16.74 8.20
N GLY A 115 1.30 16.84 6.97
CA GLY A 115 1.01 15.70 6.11
C GLY A 115 2.18 15.25 5.24
N TRP A 116 3.26 16.03 5.17
CA TRP A 116 4.41 15.72 4.31
C TRP A 116 5.38 14.73 4.98
N PRO A 117 5.85 13.68 4.27
CA PRO A 117 6.88 12.77 4.76
C PRO A 117 8.14 13.52 5.20
N GLN A 118 8.60 13.27 6.43
CA GLN A 118 9.82 13.89 6.93
C GLN A 118 11.05 13.05 6.57
N PRO A 119 12.02 13.59 5.80
CA PRO A 119 13.21 12.86 5.35
C PRO A 119 14.13 12.38 6.47
N ALA A 120 13.98 12.93 7.67
CA ALA A 120 14.83 12.65 8.83
C ALA A 120 14.31 11.49 9.72
N SER A 121 13.09 10.97 9.48
CA SER A 121 12.56 9.86 10.26
C SER A 121 12.98 8.52 9.65
N SER A 122 13.31 7.53 10.48
CA SER A 122 13.75 6.19 10.04
C SER A 122 12.73 5.45 9.14
N LEU A 123 11.46 5.86 9.23
CA LEU A 123 10.33 5.30 8.49
C LEU A 123 9.78 6.27 7.41
N ASN A 124 10.39 7.43 7.20
CA ASN A 124 9.89 8.51 6.32
C ASN A 124 8.41 8.86 6.57
N LEU A 125 7.96 8.81 7.83
CA LEU A 125 6.59 9.15 8.18
C LEU A 125 6.39 10.66 8.14
N SER A 126 5.17 11.09 7.81
CA SER A 126 4.75 12.45 8.12
C SER A 126 4.53 12.61 9.62
N LEU A 127 4.43 13.84 10.12
CA LEU A 127 4.17 14.10 11.54
C LEU A 127 2.88 13.39 11.99
N VAL A 128 1.82 13.52 11.19
CA VAL A 128 0.51 12.96 11.51
C VAL A 128 0.52 11.44 11.46
N GLU A 129 1.18 10.85 10.47
CA GLU A 129 1.36 9.39 10.38
C GLU A 129 2.16 8.85 11.57
N GLY A 130 3.19 9.57 12.02
CA GLY A 130 3.98 9.20 13.19
C GLY A 130 3.20 9.30 14.51
N VAL A 131 2.32 10.29 14.64
CA VAL A 131 1.44 10.42 15.81
C VAL A 131 0.37 9.34 15.80
N ALA A 132 -0.26 9.07 14.65
CA ALA A 132 -1.24 7.99 14.51
C ALA A 132 -0.62 6.62 14.82
N CYS A 133 0.58 6.36 14.32
CA CYS A 133 1.35 5.15 14.65
C CYS A 133 1.56 5.01 16.17
N ARG A 134 2.03 6.07 16.83
CA ARG A 134 2.21 6.05 18.30
C ARG A 134 0.88 5.85 19.03
N ALA A 135 -0.19 6.49 18.60
CA ALA A 135 -1.51 6.36 19.20
C ALA A 135 -1.98 4.89 19.15
N VAL A 136 -1.92 4.27 17.97
CA VAL A 136 -2.25 2.85 17.78
C VAL A 136 -1.34 1.96 18.63
N CYS A 137 -0.02 2.06 18.48
CA CYS A 137 0.92 1.19 19.20
C CYS A 137 0.88 1.35 20.72
N SER A 138 0.44 2.50 21.23
CA SER A 138 0.29 2.72 22.69
C SER A 138 -1.00 2.14 23.27
N ARG A 139 -2.05 2.02 22.45
CA ARG A 139 -3.40 1.60 22.88
C ARG A 139 -3.70 0.15 22.53
N ALA A 140 -3.16 -0.35 21.43
CA ALA A 140 -3.47 -1.67 20.90
C ALA A 140 -2.72 -2.76 21.66
N THR A 141 -3.44 -3.82 22.01
CA THR A 141 -2.89 -5.10 22.46
C THR A 141 -2.27 -5.87 21.28
N ASP A 142 -1.45 -6.88 21.56
CA ASP A 142 -0.85 -7.72 20.50
C ASP A 142 -1.91 -8.40 19.62
N ALA A 143 -3.04 -8.79 20.22
CA ALA A 143 -4.16 -9.40 19.51
C ALA A 143 -4.83 -8.39 18.55
N GLU A 144 -5.09 -7.17 19.02
CA GLU A 144 -5.64 -6.10 18.18
C GLU A 144 -4.65 -5.70 17.09
N MET A 145 -3.36 -5.55 17.42
CA MET A 145 -2.30 -5.26 16.43
C MET A 145 -2.23 -6.31 15.33
N SER A 146 -2.40 -7.59 15.67
CA SER A 146 -2.44 -8.67 14.68
C SER A 146 -3.65 -8.60 13.74
N SER A 147 -4.73 -7.92 14.15
CA SER A 147 -5.94 -7.75 13.37
C SER A 147 -5.92 -6.57 12.39
N LEU A 148 -4.95 -5.67 12.57
CA LEU A 148 -4.84 -4.45 11.78
C LEU A 148 -4.14 -4.72 10.43
N PRO A 149 -4.47 -3.94 9.39
CA PRO A 149 -3.77 -3.98 8.11
C PRO A 149 -2.27 -3.72 8.26
N ALA A 150 -1.44 -4.45 7.50
CA ALA A 150 0.00 -4.23 7.51
C ALA A 150 0.36 -2.90 6.80
N TYR A 151 0.94 -1.97 7.55
CA TYR A 151 1.48 -0.71 7.02
C TYR A 151 2.55 -0.94 5.94
N THR A 152 3.33 -2.02 6.05
CA THR A 152 4.47 -2.35 5.18
C THR A 152 4.11 -2.65 3.72
N SER A 153 2.85 -2.96 3.44
CA SER A 153 2.39 -3.27 2.07
C SER A 153 1.99 -2.03 1.26
N GLY A 154 2.09 -0.82 1.85
CA GLY A 154 1.63 0.43 1.24
C GLY A 154 0.11 0.46 0.99
N THR A 155 -0.61 -0.53 1.52
CA THR A 155 -2.04 -0.74 1.32
C THR A 155 -2.88 0.06 2.32
N ALA A 156 -2.29 0.46 3.45
CA ALA A 156 -2.93 1.27 4.48
C ALA A 156 -1.94 2.28 5.08
N THR A 157 -2.44 3.46 5.42
CA THR A 157 -1.69 4.50 6.16
C THR A 157 -1.92 4.33 7.66
N TRP A 158 -1.03 4.86 8.51
CA TRP A 158 -1.23 4.84 9.96
C TRP A 158 -2.49 5.58 10.39
N MET A 159 -2.87 6.65 9.66
CA MET A 159 -4.15 7.31 9.86
C MET A 159 -5.35 6.40 9.57
N SER A 160 -5.30 5.63 8.49
CA SER A 160 -6.37 4.67 8.16
C SER A 160 -6.42 3.50 9.14
N ILE A 161 -5.25 3.07 9.63
CA ILE A 161 -5.13 2.04 10.65
C ILE A 161 -5.70 2.54 12.00
N LEU A 162 -5.40 3.78 12.39
CA LEU A 162 -5.95 4.41 13.59
C LEU A 162 -7.48 4.52 13.52
N ASN A 163 -8.01 5.02 12.40
CA ASN A 163 -9.46 5.09 12.19
C ASN A 163 -10.12 3.70 12.27
N ARG A 164 -9.45 2.65 11.77
CA ARG A 164 -9.95 1.28 11.91
C ARG A 164 -9.87 0.80 13.35
N PHE A 165 -8.80 1.13 14.06
CA PHE A 165 -8.59 0.77 15.46
C PHE A 165 -9.66 1.42 16.37
N GLU A 166 -10.03 2.67 16.12
CA GLU A 166 -11.13 3.38 16.82
C GLU A 166 -12.52 2.74 16.62
N HIS A 167 -12.66 1.95 15.56
CA HIS A 167 -13.91 1.28 15.19
C HIS A 167 -13.77 -0.24 15.19
N LEU A 168 -12.72 -0.77 15.84
CA LEU A 168 -12.43 -2.19 15.86
C LEU A 168 -13.47 -2.89 16.76
N LEU A 169 -14.15 -3.89 16.22
CA LEU A 169 -15.07 -4.70 17.00
C LEU A 169 -14.31 -5.87 17.65
N ASP A 170 -14.73 -6.31 18.83
CA ASP A 170 -14.15 -7.50 19.50
C ASP A 170 -14.14 -8.73 18.57
N PHE A 171 -15.15 -8.85 17.70
CA PHE A 171 -15.25 -9.91 16.70
C PHE A 171 -14.15 -9.84 15.63
N ASP A 172 -13.72 -8.65 15.22
CA ASP A 172 -12.65 -8.48 14.24
C ASP A 172 -11.31 -9.00 14.80
N VAL A 173 -11.07 -8.76 16.09
CA VAL A 173 -9.89 -9.25 16.81
C VAL A 173 -9.91 -10.78 16.87
N LEU A 174 -11.06 -11.37 17.20
CA LEU A 174 -11.22 -12.83 17.27
C LEU A 174 -11.03 -13.51 15.91
N LEU A 175 -11.51 -12.89 14.83
CA LEU A 175 -11.39 -13.43 13.47
C LEU A 175 -9.96 -13.32 12.91
N ALA A 176 -9.26 -12.23 13.22
CA ALA A 176 -7.97 -11.95 12.64
C ALA A 176 -6.78 -12.57 13.38
N ASN A 177 -6.94 -12.93 14.66
CA ASN A 177 -5.87 -13.56 15.47
C ASN A 177 -5.56 -15.03 15.07
N GLY A 178 -5.99 -15.48 13.89
CA GLY A 178 -5.56 -16.72 13.22
C GLY A 178 -5.87 -18.03 13.93
N ARG A 179 -6.33 -18.00 15.18
CA ARG A 179 -6.93 -19.13 15.87
C ARG A 179 -8.39 -19.15 15.51
N ARG A 180 -8.83 -20.25 14.88
CA ARG A 180 -10.22 -20.72 14.79
C ARG A 180 -10.84 -20.88 16.18
N LEU A 181 -10.95 -19.80 16.95
CA LEU A 181 -11.65 -19.78 18.23
C LEU A 181 -13.16 -19.67 18.01
N ILE A 182 -13.57 -19.24 16.81
CA ILE A 182 -14.96 -19.20 16.36
C ILE A 182 -15.11 -20.20 15.22
N GLU A 183 -15.76 -21.32 15.49
CA GLU A 183 -16.27 -22.21 14.45
C GLU A 183 -17.80 -22.04 14.35
N TYR A 184 -18.30 -21.84 13.14
CA TYR A 184 -19.73 -21.87 12.86
C TYR A 184 -20.21 -23.31 12.99
N LYS A 185 -21.17 -23.55 13.88
CA LYS A 185 -21.69 -24.91 14.08
C LYS A 185 -22.31 -25.39 12.78
N ASN A 186 -21.70 -26.42 12.18
CA ASN A 186 -22.20 -27.04 10.95
C ASN A 186 -22.34 -26.06 9.75
N GLY A 187 -21.57 -24.96 9.75
CA GLY A 187 -21.63 -23.94 8.70
C GLY A 187 -22.82 -22.97 8.80
N ASP A 188 -23.57 -22.98 9.89
CA ASP A 188 -24.65 -22.01 10.14
C ASP A 188 -24.07 -20.68 10.67
N PRO A 189 -24.20 -19.57 9.94
CA PRO A 189 -23.68 -18.26 10.35
C PRO A 189 -24.41 -17.68 11.57
N SER A 190 -25.55 -18.23 11.96
CA SER A 190 -26.32 -17.77 13.13
C SER A 190 -25.86 -18.37 14.47
N VAL A 191 -24.93 -19.32 14.45
CA VAL A 191 -24.47 -20.03 15.66
C VAL A 191 -22.95 -20.08 15.73
N VAL A 192 -22.39 -19.35 16.68
CA VAL A 192 -20.95 -19.30 16.97
C VAL A 192 -20.64 -20.17 18.19
N CYS A 193 -19.64 -21.06 18.07
CA CYS A 193 -19.10 -21.82 19.18
C CYS A 193 -17.67 -21.37 19.50
N GLY A 194 -17.41 -21.06 20.78
CA GLY A 194 -16.06 -20.81 21.29
C GLY A 194 -15.27 -22.11 21.40
N CYS A 195 -14.08 -22.17 20.82
CA CYS A 195 -13.18 -23.33 20.96
C CYS A 195 -12.39 -23.22 22.28
N GLY A 196 -12.94 -23.75 23.37
CA GLY A 196 -12.17 -23.95 24.60
C GLY A 196 -11.11 -25.01 24.38
N THR A 197 -9.82 -24.68 24.56
CA THR A 197 -8.78 -25.71 24.55
C THR A 197 -9.00 -26.67 25.73
N PRO A 198 -8.89 -28.00 25.57
CA PRO A 198 -9.24 -28.98 26.61
C PRO A 198 -8.31 -29.03 27.84
N PHE A 199 -7.47 -28.02 28.04
CA PHE A 199 -6.52 -27.95 29.14
C PHE A 199 -6.89 -26.81 30.07
N GLU A 200 -8.04 -26.93 30.73
CA GLU A 200 -8.07 -26.82 32.19
C GLU A 200 -9.33 -27.50 32.71
N MET A 201 -9.08 -28.32 33.72
CA MET A 201 -9.90 -29.41 34.21
C MET A 201 -11.03 -28.87 35.08
N GLY A 202 -12.27 -29.22 34.74
CA GLY A 202 -13.47 -28.97 35.52
C GLY A 202 -14.69 -29.35 34.72
N ASP A 203 -15.23 -30.55 34.98
CA ASP A 203 -16.48 -31.07 34.41
C ASP A 203 -17.67 -30.21 34.86
N ASP A 204 -17.79 -29.00 34.32
CA ASP A 204 -18.95 -28.13 34.50
C ASP A 204 -19.72 -28.05 33.17
N PRO A 205 -20.91 -28.66 33.06
CA PRO A 205 -21.67 -28.71 31.81
C PRO A 205 -22.30 -27.37 31.40
N ASP A 206 -22.04 -26.28 32.15
CA ASP A 206 -22.54 -24.93 31.88
C ASP A 206 -21.47 -23.98 31.31
N PHE A 207 -20.54 -24.50 30.50
CA PHE A 207 -19.58 -23.65 29.79
C PHE A 207 -20.30 -22.74 28.77
N CYS A 208 -20.34 -21.46 29.14
CA CYS A 208 -20.95 -20.30 28.48
C CYS A 208 -21.26 -20.47 26.99
N ARG A 209 -22.55 -20.71 26.69
CA ARG A 209 -23.12 -20.43 25.37
C ARG A 209 -23.21 -18.92 25.18
N CYS A 210 -22.22 -18.33 24.53
CA CYS A 210 -22.35 -16.96 24.04
C CYS A 210 -23.24 -16.98 22.79
N THR A 211 -24.54 -16.75 22.96
CA THR A 211 -25.45 -16.51 21.85
C THR A 211 -25.26 -15.06 21.38
N ALA A 212 -24.61 -14.86 20.24
CA ALA A 212 -24.66 -13.57 19.56
C ALA A 212 -26.05 -13.40 18.95
N VAL A 213 -26.87 -12.53 19.54
CA VAL A 213 -28.17 -12.14 18.98
C VAL A 213 -27.92 -11.08 17.93
N THR A 214 -28.25 -11.37 16.67
CA THR A 214 -28.29 -10.33 15.64
C THR A 214 -29.50 -9.46 15.92
N SER A 215 -29.29 -8.22 16.37
CA SER A 215 -30.36 -7.23 16.45
C SER A 215 -30.60 -6.72 15.03
N GLY A 216 -31.60 -7.28 14.36
CA GLY A 216 -32.17 -6.70 13.15
C GLY A 216 -33.20 -5.66 13.56
N TYR A 217 -32.82 -4.38 13.45
CA TYR A 217 -33.63 -3.15 13.52
C TYR A 217 -34.61 -2.98 14.70
#